data_AF-A9CVZ5-F1
#
_entry.id   AF-A9CVZ5-F1
#
_cell.length_a   1.000
_cell.length_b   1.000
_cell.length_c   1.000
_cell.angle_alpha   90.00
_cell.angle_beta   90.00
_cell.angle_gamma   90.00
#
_symmetry.space_group_name_H-M   'P 1'
#
loop_
_entity.id
_entity.type
_entity.pdbx_description
1 polymer ?
#
loop_
_entity_poly.entity_id
_entity_poly.type
_entity_poly.pdbx_seq_one_letter_code
_entity_poly.pdbx_strand_id
1 'polypeptide(L)' 'MTKSQAHSVHPLTHVEPKYPAAAVKANQNGYVQLKFDINKSGMVSNIKVIKSSPTGVFDKSAVKA' A
#
# COMPACT_ATOMS: atom_id res chain seq x y z
N MET A 1 -11.58 16.11 32.31
CA MET A 1 -10.57 15.63 31.34
C MET A 1 -10.98 14.25 30.84
N THR A 2 -11.78 14.16 29.78
CA THR A 2 -12.22 12.88 29.20
C THR A 2 -11.26 12.50 28.07
N LYS A 3 -10.40 11.50 28.29
CA LYS A 3 -9.56 10.90 27.24
C LYS A 3 -10.47 10.34 26.15
N SER A 4 -10.47 10.95 24.98
CA SER A 4 -11.01 10.35 23.76
C SER A 4 -10.25 9.05 23.52
N GLN A 5 -10.92 7.91 23.59
CA GLN A 5 -10.32 6.66 23.15
C GLN A 5 -10.05 6.79 21.64
N ALA A 6 -8.78 6.94 21.29
CA ALA A 6 -8.33 6.78 19.92
C ALA A 6 -8.64 5.33 19.52
N HIS A 7 -9.58 5.16 18.60
CA HIS A 7 -9.84 3.86 17.98
C HIS A 7 -8.67 3.58 17.04
N SER A 8 -7.60 3.00 17.59
CA SER A 8 -6.39 2.69 16.84
C SER A 8 -6.67 1.56 15.86
N VAL A 9 -6.54 1.84 14.57
CA VAL A 9 -6.65 0.83 13.52
C VAL A 9 -5.30 0.16 13.34
N HIS A 10 -5.27 -1.16 13.45
CA HIS A 10 -4.06 -1.96 13.29
C HIS A 10 -4.26 -3.03 12.22
N PRO A 11 -3.25 -3.31 11.38
CA PRO A 11 -3.34 -4.37 10.40
C PRO A 11 -3.34 -5.74 11.09
N LEU A 12 -4.33 -6.57 10.78
CA LEU A 12 -4.32 -7.99 11.18
C LEU A 12 -3.47 -8.84 10.24
N THR A 13 -3.44 -8.46 8.96
CA THR A 13 -2.71 -9.15 7.90
C THR A 13 -2.02 -8.13 7.02
N HIS A 14 -0.79 -8.42 6.63
CA HIS A 14 -0.04 -7.66 5.63
C HIS A 14 0.59 -8.63 4.65
N VAL A 15 0.38 -8.38 3.36
CA VAL A 15 0.97 -9.17 2.28
C VAL A 15 2.03 -8.31 1.62
N GLU A 16 3.23 -8.87 1.48
CA GLU A 16 4.33 -8.20 0.80
C GLU A 16 4.10 -8.18 -0.73
N PRO A 17 4.27 -7.02 -1.40
CA PRO A 17 4.17 -6.94 -2.85
C PRO A 17 5.19 -7.82 -3.56
N LYS A 18 4.76 -8.48 -4.64
CA LYS A 18 5.69 -9.22 -5.51
C LYS A 18 6.54 -8.27 -6.32
N TYR A 19 7.87 -8.41 -6.25
CA TYR A 19 8.79 -7.57 -7.02
C TYR A 19 8.61 -7.79 -8.53
N PRO A 20 8.46 -6.73 -9.35
CA PRO A 20 8.31 -6.87 -10.80
C PRO A 20 9.55 -7.50 -11.45
N ALA A 21 9.35 -8.55 -12.26
CA ALA A 21 10.46 -9.23 -12.95
C ALA A 21 11.26 -8.30 -13.88
N ALA A 22 10.59 -7.33 -14.51
CA ALA A 22 11.25 -6.32 -15.34
C ALA A 22 12.18 -5.41 -14.52
N ALA A 23 11.78 -5.03 -13.30
CA ALA A 23 12.58 -4.20 -12.40
C ALA A 23 13.81 -4.95 -11.89
N VAL A 24 13.69 -6.27 -11.61
CA VAL A 24 14.85 -7.12 -11.26
C VAL A 24 15.88 -7.12 -12.39
N LYS A 25 15.44 -7.39 -13.62
CA LYS A 25 16.34 -7.43 -14.80
C LYS A 25 17.04 -6.09 -15.04
N ALA A 26 16.35 -4.99 -14.75
CA ALA A 26 16.87 -3.64 -14.91
C ALA A 26 17.66 -3.13 -13.69
N ASN A 27 17.83 -3.93 -12.62
CA ASN A 27 18.41 -3.51 -11.34
C ASN A 27 17.78 -2.22 -10.78
N GLN A 28 16.47 -2.05 -11.00
CA GLN A 28 15.73 -0.86 -10.58
C GLN A 28 15.16 -1.06 -9.20
N ASN A 29 15.30 -0.04 -8.36
CA ASN A 29 14.68 0.08 -7.04
C ASN A 29 13.72 1.26 -7.02
N GLY A 30 12.78 1.26 -6.07
CA GLY A 30 11.78 2.31 -6.01
C GLY A 30 10.85 2.23 -4.81
N TYR A 31 9.87 3.11 -4.80
CA TYR A 31 8.79 3.15 -3.82
C TYR A 31 7.45 3.46 -4.48
N VAL A 32 6.38 3.03 -3.81
CA VAL A 32 5.00 3.40 -4.11
C VAL A 32 4.37 3.88 -2.82
N GLN A 33 3.74 5.05 -2.87
CA GLN A 33 2.93 5.59 -1.80
C GLN A 33 1.46 5.43 -2.18
N LEU A 34 0.73 4.67 -1.36
CA LEU A 34 -0.69 4.39 -1.55
C LEU A 34 -1.54 5.21 -0.57
N LYS A 35 -2.74 5.56 -1.02
CA LYS A 35 -3.84 6.01 -0.17
C LYS A 35 -5.01 5.06 -0.39
N PHE A 36 -5.64 4.63 0.69
CA PHE A 36 -6.80 3.74 0.64
C PHE A 36 -7.70 4.00 1.84
N ASP A 37 -8.92 3.48 1.77
CA ASP A 37 -9.91 3.55 2.83
C ASP A 37 -10.08 2.16 3.48
N ILE A 38 -10.36 2.14 4.78
CA ILE A 38 -10.74 0.93 5.50
C ILE A 38 -12.24 1.01 5.75
N ASN A 39 -12.98 0.03 5.23
CA ASN A 39 -14.44 0.00 5.38
C ASN A 39 -14.85 -0.51 6.76
N LYS A 40 -16.17 -0.51 7.05
CA LYS A 40 -16.71 -0.95 8.34
C LYS A 40 -16.45 -2.43 8.66
N SER A 41 -16.19 -3.26 7.66
CA SER A 41 -15.81 -4.67 7.84
C SER A 41 -14.30 -4.87 7.99
N GLY A 42 -13.50 -3.79 8.06
CA GLY A 42 -12.04 -3.85 8.18
C GLY A 42 -11.30 -4.17 6.89
N MET A 43 -11.99 -4.18 5.74
CA MET A 43 -11.38 -4.44 4.44
C MET A 43 -10.89 -3.15 3.79
N VAL A 44 -9.80 -3.27 3.04
CA VAL A 44 -9.21 -2.17 2.25
C VAL A 44 -10.02 -1.94 0.97
N SER A 45 -10.26 -0.67 0.64
CA SER A 45 -10.99 -0.24 -0.57
C SER A 45 -10.46 1.11 -1.09
N ASN A 46 -10.91 1.53 -2.28
CA ASN A 46 -10.55 2.83 -2.88
C ASN A 46 -9.04 3.09 -2.99
N ILE A 47 -8.26 2.06 -3.30
CA ILE A 47 -6.80 2.15 -3.40
C ILE A 47 -6.41 3.10 -4.53
N LYS A 48 -5.55 4.06 -4.23
CA LYS A 48 -4.98 5.02 -5.18
C LYS A 48 -3.48 5.15 -4.97
N VAL A 49 -2.73 5.15 -6.06
CA VAL A 49 -1.32 5.55 -6.05
C VAL A 49 -1.28 7.07 -5.99
N ILE A 50 -0.69 7.62 -4.92
CA ILE A 50 -0.53 9.07 -4.77
C ILE A 50 0.88 9.53 -5.17
N LYS A 51 1.86 8.63 -5.10
CA LYS A 51 3.22 8.87 -5.57
C LYS A 51 3.91 7.55 -5.89
N SER A 52 4.74 7.52 -6.92
CA SER A 52 5.64 6.40 -7.15
C SER A 52 6.92 6.89 -7.81
N SER A 53 8.01 6.17 -7.56
CA SER A 53 9.27 6.36 -8.25
C SER A 53 10.00 5.02 -8.32
N PRO A 54 10.37 4.53 -9.53
CA PRO A 54 10.03 5.05 -10.84
C PRO A 54 8.53 4.91 -11.13
N THR A 55 7.95 5.90 -11.81
CA THR A 55 6.51 5.96 -12.07
C THR A 55 6.01 4.73 -12.81
N GLY A 56 4.97 4.07 -12.27
CA GLY A 56 4.30 2.94 -12.92
C GLY A 56 5.03 1.60 -12.86
N VAL A 57 6.30 1.55 -12.42
CA VAL A 57 7.09 0.30 -12.40
C VAL A 57 6.59 -0.65 -11.31
N PHE A 58 6.28 -0.11 -10.13
CA PHE A 58 5.93 -0.90 -8.95
C PHE A 58 4.43 -0.83 -8.60
N ASP A 59 3.67 0.08 -9.22
CA ASP A 59 2.30 0.43 -8.87
C ASP A 59 1.36 -0.78 -8.86
N LYS A 60 1.39 -1.60 -9.90
CA LYS A 60 0.53 -2.79 -10.01
C LYS A 60 0.83 -3.84 -8.94
N SER A 61 2.10 -4.03 -8.61
CA SER A 61 2.50 -4.94 -7.54
C SER A 61 2.05 -4.46 -6.19
N ALA A 62 2.19 -3.15 -5.92
CA ALA A 62 1.78 -2.53 -4.67
C ALA A 62 0.25 -2.60 -4.46
N VAL A 63 -0.54 -2.38 -5.52
CA VAL A 63 -2.02 -2.43 -5.43
C VAL A 63 -2.56 -3.85 -5.28
N LYS A 64 -1.82 -4.88 -5.72
CA LYS A 64 -2.28 -6.28 -5.70
C LYS A 64 -1.95 -7.02 -4.40
N ALA A 65 -1.02 -6.50 -3.61
CA ALA A 65 -0.63 -7.06 -2.32
C ALA A 65 -1.82 -6.98 -1.34
#